data_AF-R3TZR6-F1
#
_entry.id   AF-R3TZR6-F1
#
_cell.length_a   1.000
_cell.length_b   1.000
_cell.length_c   1.000
_cell.angle_alpha   90.00
_cell.angle_beta   90.00
_cell.angle_gamma   90.00
#
_symmetry.space_group_name_H-M   'P 1'
#
loop_
_entity.id
_entity.type
_entity.pdbx_description
1 polymer ?
#
loop_
_entity_poly.entity_id
_entity_poly.type
_entity_poly.pdbx_seq_one_letter_code
_entity_poly.pdbx_strand_id
1 'polypeptide(L)'
;MSDENQKEPSVQLTSTDEKNNTLTGTTKKETTPQAEKPLEPQVGPNQAFYNQLIEERNKTTYSEEEVKQKQEAWHSFEEEKRIPKVHDFPAYFFAGFWIRGFAFIIDILCIQAITSISIGSIFSVAGWTKDSYFWSIYALVSLLIYLAYFILVTKLTNGQTIGKMIFGIQVISFDEEKLSWQTVLIREGACRFILKYPLLMIGYLPTIFSGKKQHIGDFLSNTSVVTINTVLAFNKQVKG
;
A
#
# COMPACT_ATOMS: atom_id res chain seq x y z
N MET A 1 0.65 -14.34 -65.67
CA MET A 1 -0.65 -14.55 -66.31
C MET A 1 -1.70 -14.21 -65.26
N SER A 2 -2.01 -12.92 -65.08
CA SER A 2 -3.03 -12.17 -65.86
C SER A 2 -4.41 -12.49 -65.29
N ASP A 3 -4.97 -11.58 -64.48
CA ASP A 3 -6.04 -10.63 -64.85
C ASP A 3 -7.41 -11.34 -64.72
N GLU A 4 -8.54 -10.78 -64.28
CA GLU A 4 -9.01 -9.40 -64.33
C GLU A 4 -10.27 -9.26 -63.43
N ASN A 5 -10.31 -8.17 -62.67
CA ASN A 5 -11.42 -7.24 -62.39
C ASN A 5 -12.89 -7.61 -62.74
N GLN A 6 -13.84 -7.40 -61.80
CA GLN A 6 -14.86 -6.32 -61.90
C GLN A 6 -15.95 -6.31 -60.80
N LYS A 7 -16.24 -5.07 -60.36
CA LYS A 7 -17.53 -4.44 -59.93
C LYS A 7 -18.05 -4.55 -58.48
N GLU A 8 -17.86 -3.44 -57.77
CA GLU A 8 -18.72 -2.80 -56.74
C GLU A 8 -20.03 -2.19 -57.34
N PRO A 9 -20.96 -1.53 -56.58
CA PRO A 9 -21.18 -1.43 -55.12
C PRO A 9 -22.69 -1.48 -54.66
N SER A 10 -22.98 -1.63 -53.35
CA SER A 10 -24.15 -1.04 -52.62
C SER A 10 -24.10 -1.44 -51.12
N VAL A 11 -23.99 -0.56 -50.09
CA VAL A 11 -24.91 0.49 -49.55
C VAL A 11 -26.10 -0.20 -48.82
N GLN A 12 -26.41 -0.12 -47.51
CA GLN A 12 -26.06 0.74 -46.35
C GLN A 12 -26.25 0.00 -45.00
N LEU A 13 -25.51 0.44 -43.97
CA LEU A 13 -25.80 0.26 -42.55
C LEU A 13 -26.59 1.48 -42.06
N THR A 14 -27.69 1.26 -41.33
CA THR A 14 -28.50 2.31 -40.71
C THR A 14 -27.84 2.85 -39.45
N SER A 15 -27.49 4.14 -39.45
CA SER A 15 -27.22 4.94 -38.25
C SER A 15 -28.35 5.95 -38.05
N THR A 16 -28.64 6.17 -36.77
CA THR A 16 -29.13 7.43 -36.17
C THR A 16 -28.69 8.68 -36.93
N ASP A 17 -29.58 9.67 -37.08
CA ASP A 17 -29.49 10.94 -36.34
C ASP A 17 -30.44 12.04 -36.88
N GLU A 18 -30.79 12.93 -35.94
CA GLU A 18 -31.02 14.37 -36.09
C GLU A 18 -31.97 14.98 -37.14
N LYS A 19 -33.01 15.64 -36.58
CA LYS A 19 -33.40 17.06 -36.70
C LYS A 19 -33.65 17.71 -38.09
N ASN A 20 -34.52 18.73 -38.00
CA ASN A 20 -34.82 19.83 -38.94
C ASN A 20 -35.98 19.50 -39.91
N ASN A 21 -36.88 20.40 -40.31
CA ASN A 21 -36.94 21.85 -40.21
C ASN A 21 -38.34 22.37 -40.60
N THR A 22 -38.70 23.53 -40.06
CA THR A 22 -39.43 24.67 -40.68
C THR A 22 -40.87 24.55 -41.23
N LEU A 23 -41.54 25.71 -41.12
CA LEU A 23 -42.59 26.34 -41.95
C LEU A 23 -43.93 26.41 -41.19
N THR A 24 -44.62 27.55 -41.04
CA THR A 24 -44.60 28.86 -41.69
C THR A 24 -45.49 29.83 -40.89
N GLY A 25 -45.36 31.14 -41.13
CA GLY A 25 -46.12 32.24 -40.49
C GLY A 25 -47.65 32.14 -40.65
N THR A 26 -48.47 33.00 -40.05
CA THR A 26 -48.38 34.45 -39.81
C THR A 26 -49.56 34.87 -38.92
N THR A 27 -49.39 35.90 -38.07
CA THR A 27 -50.26 37.11 -37.97
C THR A 27 -50.31 37.67 -36.53
N LYS A 28 -50.05 38.99 -36.44
CA LYS A 28 -49.97 39.87 -35.27
C LYS A 28 -51.16 39.81 -34.31
N LYS A 29 -50.88 39.98 -33.00
CA LYS A 29 -51.41 41.06 -32.11
C LYS A 29 -50.90 40.86 -30.67
N GLU A 30 -50.13 41.82 -30.15
CA GLU A 30 -49.87 41.96 -28.72
C GLU A 30 -51.15 42.41 -27.99
N THR A 31 -51.45 41.82 -26.83
CA THR A 31 -51.70 42.51 -25.53
C THR A 31 -51.93 41.43 -24.45
N THR A 32 -51.13 41.47 -23.39
CA THR A 32 -51.05 40.56 -22.22
C THR A 32 -52.36 40.41 -21.43
N PRO A 33 -52.73 39.19 -20.97
CA PRO A 33 -52.94 38.98 -19.53
C PRO A 33 -52.56 37.58 -18.96
N GLN A 34 -52.06 37.61 -17.71
CA GLN A 34 -52.03 36.58 -16.65
C GLN A 34 -51.50 35.15 -16.97
N ALA A 35 -50.40 34.77 -16.31
CA ALA A 35 -49.96 33.38 -16.25
C ALA A 35 -50.37 32.73 -14.92
N GLU A 36 -51.27 31.75 -15.03
CA GLU A 36 -51.63 30.79 -13.98
C GLU A 36 -50.38 30.12 -13.38
N LYS A 37 -50.47 29.78 -12.09
CA LYS A 37 -49.51 28.90 -11.39
C LYS A 37 -49.29 27.63 -12.23
N PRO A 38 -48.05 27.28 -12.59
CA PRO A 38 -47.80 26.04 -13.32
C PRO A 38 -48.27 24.84 -12.49
N LEU A 39 -49.07 23.95 -13.11
CA LEU A 39 -49.35 22.62 -12.59
C LEU A 39 -48.02 21.93 -12.31
N GLU A 40 -47.74 21.66 -11.03
CA GLU A 40 -46.60 20.83 -10.66
C GLU A 40 -46.78 19.43 -11.28
N PRO A 41 -45.75 18.92 -11.96
CA PRO A 41 -45.86 17.62 -12.60
C PRO A 41 -45.86 16.52 -11.52
N GLN A 42 -46.84 15.61 -11.57
CA GLN A 42 -46.95 14.45 -10.67
C GLN A 42 -45.89 13.36 -10.93
N VAL A 43 -44.70 13.73 -11.40
CA VAL A 43 -43.54 12.83 -11.51
C VAL A 43 -42.65 13.02 -10.28
N GLY A 44 -43.23 12.67 -9.15
CA GLY A 44 -42.59 12.57 -7.85
C GLY A 44 -43.48 11.69 -6.99
N PRO A 45 -42.91 10.89 -6.08
CA PRO A 45 -43.74 10.05 -5.22
C PRO A 45 -44.79 10.91 -4.49
N ASN A 46 -45.99 10.35 -4.27
CA ASN A 46 -47.13 11.14 -3.77
C ASN A 46 -46.84 11.76 -2.38
N GLN A 47 -47.60 12.79 -1.99
CA GLN A 47 -47.47 13.42 -0.66
C GLN A 47 -47.51 12.40 0.48
N ALA A 48 -48.28 11.31 0.31
CA ALA A 48 -48.38 10.21 1.26
C ALA A 48 -47.04 9.46 1.42
N PHE A 49 -46.27 9.25 0.35
CA PHE A 49 -44.94 8.66 0.41
C PHE A 49 -43.94 9.56 1.14
N TYR A 50 -43.97 10.88 0.92
CA TYR A 50 -43.14 11.81 1.70
C TYR A 50 -43.50 11.78 3.19
N ASN A 51 -44.80 11.73 3.49
CA ASN A 51 -45.26 11.61 4.87
C ASN A 51 -44.83 10.27 5.49
N GLN A 52 -44.88 9.16 4.75
CA GLN A 52 -44.38 7.86 5.19
C GLN A 52 -42.87 7.87 5.45
N LEU A 53 -42.06 8.50 4.60
CA LEU A 53 -40.62 8.63 4.85
C LEU A 53 -40.33 9.50 6.09
N ILE A 54 -41.11 10.56 6.31
CA ILE A 54 -40.99 11.39 7.51
C ILE A 54 -41.40 10.58 8.75
N GLU A 55 -42.46 9.79 8.66
CA GLU A 55 -42.97 8.95 9.75
C GLU A 55 -42.05 7.77 10.06
N GLU A 56 -41.49 7.11 9.05
CA GLU A 56 -40.45 6.08 9.18
C GLU A 56 -39.17 6.65 9.77
N ARG A 57 -38.74 7.85 9.32
CA ARG A 57 -37.60 8.57 9.90
C ARG A 57 -37.87 8.94 11.36
N ASN A 58 -39.08 9.38 11.69
CA ASN A 58 -39.46 9.67 13.08
C ASN A 58 -39.57 8.40 13.93
N LYS A 59 -39.95 7.26 13.34
CA LYS A 59 -40.00 5.94 14.00
C LYS A 59 -38.62 5.31 14.19
N THR A 60 -37.65 5.70 13.36
CA THR A 60 -36.23 5.30 13.43
C THR A 60 -35.34 6.37 14.08
N THR A 61 -35.94 7.47 14.54
CA THR A 61 -35.22 8.43 15.39
C THR A 61 -35.08 7.76 16.74
N TYR A 62 -33.88 7.23 16.99
CA TYR A 62 -33.50 6.71 18.29
C TYR A 62 -33.92 7.70 19.37
N SER A 63 -34.58 7.22 20.43
CA SER A 63 -34.90 8.04 21.59
C SER A 63 -33.62 8.71 22.12
N GLU A 64 -33.70 9.91 22.71
CA GLU A 64 -32.50 10.60 23.24
C GLU A 64 -31.68 9.70 24.18
N GLU A 65 -32.36 8.83 24.94
CA GLU A 65 -31.75 7.81 25.79
C GLU A 65 -31.08 6.67 25.01
N GLU A 66 -31.66 6.24 23.88
CA GLU A 66 -31.06 5.23 22.99
C GLU A 66 -29.90 5.79 22.19
N VAL A 67 -29.97 7.07 21.77
CA VAL A 67 -28.84 7.80 21.18
C VAL A 67 -27.71 7.87 22.18
N LYS A 68 -27.99 8.26 23.42
CA LYS A 68 -26.98 8.37 24.47
C LYS A 68 -26.35 7.02 24.83
N GLN A 69 -27.15 5.96 24.95
CA GLN A 69 -26.64 4.60 25.17
C GLN A 69 -25.80 4.09 23.99
N LYS A 70 -26.24 4.33 22.76
CA LYS A 70 -25.47 3.97 21.57
C LYS A 70 -24.20 4.80 21.44
N GLN A 71 -24.23 6.06 21.84
CA GLN A 71 -23.09 6.95 21.83
C GLN A 71 -22.08 6.56 22.91
N GLU A 72 -22.52 6.16 24.11
CA GLU A 72 -21.67 5.55 25.14
C GLU A 72 -21.10 4.20 24.67
N ALA A 73 -21.88 3.37 23.99
CA ALA A 73 -21.39 2.14 23.36
C ALA A 73 -20.40 2.42 22.22
N TRP A 74 -20.60 3.51 21.47
CA TRP A 74 -19.72 3.92 20.36
C TRP A 74 -18.47 4.66 20.82
N HIS A 75 -18.50 5.30 21.99
CA HIS A 75 -17.32 5.86 22.64
C HIS A 75 -16.22 4.80 22.84
N SER A 76 -16.61 3.53 23.05
CA SER A 76 -15.67 2.41 23.12
C SER A 76 -14.96 2.07 21.79
N PHE A 77 -15.53 2.48 20.65
CA PHE A 77 -14.90 2.38 19.32
C PHE A 77 -14.12 3.65 18.94
N GLU A 78 -14.42 4.78 19.59
CA GLU A 78 -13.79 6.08 19.36
C GLU A 78 -12.53 6.27 20.23
N GLU A 79 -12.49 5.61 21.39
CA GLU A 79 -11.24 5.21 22.03
C GLU A 79 -10.55 4.17 21.14
N GLU A 80 -9.94 4.64 20.04
CA GLU A 80 -8.88 3.90 19.36
C GLU A 80 -7.93 3.46 20.46
N LYS A 81 -7.92 2.15 20.74
CA LYS A 81 -7.06 1.53 21.76
C LYS A 81 -5.64 1.83 21.31
N ARG A 82 -5.11 3.00 21.70
CA ARG A 82 -3.78 3.46 21.33
C ARG A 82 -2.85 2.47 21.99
N ILE A 83 -2.45 1.47 21.23
CA ILE A 83 -1.43 0.52 21.64
C ILE A 83 -0.26 1.41 22.08
N PRO A 84 0.15 1.38 23.36
CA PRO A 84 1.20 2.24 23.83
C PRO A 84 2.44 1.93 22.99
N LYS A 85 2.82 2.89 22.12
CA LYS A 85 3.98 2.72 21.25
C LYS A 85 5.21 2.73 22.14
N VAL A 86 5.85 1.58 22.27
CA VAL A 86 7.05 1.37 23.09
C VAL A 86 8.17 2.31 22.64
N HIS A 87 8.24 2.59 21.34
CA HIS A 87 9.32 3.37 20.72
C HIS A 87 8.80 4.57 19.91
N ASP A 88 8.37 5.65 20.58
CA ASP A 88 7.98 6.89 19.89
C ASP A 88 9.17 7.84 19.69
N PHE A 89 9.99 7.57 18.66
CA PHE A 89 11.15 8.40 18.34
C PHE A 89 10.81 9.57 17.40
N PRO A 90 11.36 10.77 17.66
CA PRO A 90 11.36 11.87 16.69
C PRO A 90 11.95 11.50 15.33
N ALA A 91 11.49 12.20 14.28
CA ALA A 91 11.83 11.89 12.89
C ALA A 91 13.34 11.85 12.58
N TYR A 92 14.16 12.62 13.31
CA TYR A 92 15.60 12.71 13.11
C TYR A 92 16.38 11.47 13.59
N PHE A 93 15.77 10.60 14.40
CA PHE A 93 16.39 9.32 14.78
C PHE A 93 16.32 8.29 13.65
N PHE A 94 15.41 8.45 12.67
CA PHE A 94 15.23 7.47 11.61
C PHE A 94 16.33 7.55 10.54
N ALA A 95 16.94 6.40 10.28
CA ALA A 95 17.98 6.22 9.28
C ALA A 95 17.43 6.52 7.86
N GLY A 96 18.23 7.24 7.07
CA GLY A 96 17.89 7.59 5.69
C GLY A 96 17.76 6.39 4.75
N PHE A 97 17.26 6.63 3.54
CA PHE A 97 17.19 5.60 2.50
C PHE A 97 18.58 5.11 2.08
N TRP A 98 19.51 6.02 1.78
CA TRP A 98 20.84 5.68 1.26
C TRP A 98 21.67 4.82 2.20
N ILE A 99 21.66 5.12 3.50
CA ILE A 99 22.42 4.33 4.49
C ILE A 99 21.90 2.89 4.58
N ARG A 100 20.57 2.70 4.45
CA ARG A 100 19.96 1.37 4.36
C ARG A 100 20.35 0.66 3.06
N GLY A 101 20.41 1.40 1.95
CA GLY A 101 20.88 0.90 0.65
C GLY A 101 22.33 0.41 0.71
N PHE A 102 23.25 1.21 1.26
CA PHE A 102 24.64 0.80 1.44
C PHE A 102 24.80 -0.36 2.41
N ALA A 103 24.06 -0.36 3.53
CA ALA A 103 24.02 -1.51 4.44
C ALA A 103 23.61 -2.80 3.71
N PHE A 104 22.58 -2.72 2.86
CA PHE A 104 22.10 -3.85 2.08
C PHE A 104 23.12 -4.32 1.03
N ILE A 105 23.88 -3.42 0.41
CA ILE A 105 24.98 -3.79 -0.51
C ILE A 105 26.03 -4.63 0.23
N ILE A 106 26.44 -4.21 1.42
CA ILE A 106 27.39 -4.98 2.23
C ILE A 106 26.82 -6.34 2.61
N ASP A 107 25.56 -6.41 3.03
CA ASP A 107 24.89 -7.68 3.34
C ASP A 107 24.87 -8.62 2.11
N ILE A 108 24.59 -8.11 0.91
CA ILE A 108 24.64 -8.90 -0.33
C ILE A 108 26.04 -9.47 -0.56
N LEU A 109 27.10 -8.67 -0.40
CA LEU A 109 28.47 -9.13 -0.56
C LEU A 109 28.80 -10.25 0.45
N CYS A 110 28.37 -10.11 1.70
CA CYS A 110 28.52 -11.15 2.72
C CYS A 110 27.79 -12.44 2.30
N ILE A 111 26.54 -12.35 1.85
CA ILE A 111 25.76 -13.51 1.41
C ILE A 111 26.38 -14.18 0.19
N GLN A 112 26.89 -13.41 -0.77
CA GLN A 112 27.59 -13.94 -1.94
C GLN A 112 28.83 -14.72 -1.50
N ALA A 113 29.66 -14.16 -0.60
CA ALA A 113 30.81 -14.86 -0.06
C ALA A 113 30.41 -16.18 0.63
N ILE A 114 29.40 -16.15 1.50
CA ILE A 114 28.90 -17.34 2.21
C ILE A 114 28.39 -18.39 1.21
N THR A 115 27.62 -17.97 0.21
CA THR A 115 27.01 -18.87 -0.79
C THR A 115 28.08 -19.50 -1.68
N SER A 116 29.05 -18.71 -2.13
CA SER A 116 30.18 -19.19 -2.93
C SER A 116 31.05 -20.18 -2.16
N ILE A 117 31.35 -19.92 -0.89
CA ILE A 117 32.14 -20.82 -0.05
C ILE A 117 31.36 -22.10 0.25
N SER A 118 30.08 -21.98 0.64
CA SER A 118 29.28 -23.13 1.08
C SER A 118 28.89 -24.03 -0.08
N ILE A 119 28.08 -23.52 -1.02
CA ILE A 119 27.52 -24.32 -2.12
C ILE A 119 28.42 -24.24 -3.34
N GLY A 120 28.95 -23.05 -3.63
CA GLY A 120 29.79 -22.82 -4.80
C GLY A 120 31.01 -23.74 -4.85
N SER A 121 31.63 -24.02 -3.69
CA SER A 121 32.74 -24.99 -3.57
C SER A 121 32.27 -26.43 -3.78
N ILE A 122 31.16 -26.84 -3.14
CA ILE A 122 30.60 -28.19 -3.26
C ILE A 122 30.25 -28.51 -4.72
N PHE A 123 29.53 -27.61 -5.39
CA PHE A 123 29.17 -27.78 -6.81
C PHE A 123 30.40 -27.79 -7.72
N SER A 124 31.43 -26.99 -7.38
CA SER A 124 32.69 -26.97 -8.14
C SER A 124 33.45 -28.28 -8.04
N VAL A 125 33.49 -28.90 -6.86
CA VAL A 125 34.15 -30.20 -6.63
C VAL A 125 33.34 -31.34 -7.24
N ALA A 126 32.01 -31.27 -7.16
CA ALA A 126 31.11 -32.27 -7.73
C ALA A 126 30.97 -32.21 -9.26
N GLY A 127 31.55 -31.18 -9.91
CA GLY A 127 31.46 -31.00 -11.37
C GLY A 127 30.06 -30.64 -11.86
N TRP A 128 29.17 -30.17 -10.99
CA TRP A 128 27.80 -29.81 -11.33
C TRP A 128 27.71 -28.42 -11.94
N THR A 129 26.76 -28.22 -12.86
CA THR A 129 26.51 -26.92 -13.48
C THR A 129 25.96 -25.95 -12.44
N LYS A 130 26.56 -24.76 -12.37
CA LYS A 130 26.12 -23.65 -11.51
C LYS A 130 25.07 -22.82 -12.25
N ASP A 131 23.95 -23.45 -12.55
CA ASP A 131 22.88 -22.79 -13.28
C ASP A 131 22.16 -21.81 -12.37
N SER A 132 22.10 -20.54 -12.78
CA SER A 132 21.43 -19.46 -12.04
C SER A 132 19.96 -19.28 -12.43
N TYR A 133 19.40 -20.21 -13.21
CA TYR A 133 17.97 -20.23 -13.51
C TYR A 133 17.16 -20.39 -12.23
N PHE A 134 16.02 -19.69 -12.15
CA PHE A 134 15.19 -19.65 -10.94
C PHE A 134 14.76 -21.05 -10.43
N TRP A 135 14.60 -22.00 -11.34
CA TRP A 135 14.23 -23.40 -11.06
C TRP A 135 15.41 -24.34 -10.80
N SER A 136 16.64 -23.83 -10.85
CA SER A 136 17.83 -24.63 -10.52
C SER A 136 17.88 -24.92 -9.02
N ILE A 137 18.34 -26.12 -8.66
CA ILE A 137 18.63 -26.50 -7.27
C ILE A 137 19.60 -25.48 -6.66
N TYR A 138 20.60 -25.03 -7.42
CA TYR A 138 21.54 -24.01 -6.96
C TYR A 138 20.84 -22.70 -6.57
N ALA A 139 19.88 -22.24 -7.39
CA ALA A 139 19.13 -21.02 -7.13
C ALA A 139 18.20 -21.17 -5.91
N LEU A 140 17.55 -22.32 -5.74
CA LEU A 140 16.68 -22.60 -4.61
C LEU A 140 17.46 -22.61 -3.28
N VAL A 141 18.60 -23.30 -3.23
CA VAL A 141 19.42 -23.35 -2.01
C VAL A 141 20.07 -21.98 -1.75
N SER A 142 20.51 -21.26 -2.79
CA SER A 142 21.02 -19.88 -2.64
C SER A 142 19.95 -18.93 -2.09
N LEU A 143 18.70 -19.06 -2.54
CA LEU A 143 17.58 -18.31 -2.00
C LEU A 143 17.33 -18.63 -0.52
N LEU A 144 17.40 -19.92 -0.15
CA LEU A 144 17.25 -20.35 1.23
C LEU A 144 18.33 -19.75 2.13
N ILE A 145 19.60 -19.76 1.70
CA ILE A 145 20.70 -19.11 2.43
C ILE A 145 20.45 -17.61 2.57
N TYR A 146 20.03 -16.94 1.49
CA TYR A 146 19.72 -15.52 1.52
C TYR A 146 18.64 -15.18 2.56
N LEU A 147 17.51 -15.90 2.55
CA LEU A 147 16.43 -15.69 3.52
C LEU A 147 16.86 -16.04 4.94
N ALA A 148 17.52 -17.18 5.12
CA ALA A 148 18.00 -17.65 6.41
C ALA A 148 18.99 -16.66 7.03
N TYR A 149 19.91 -16.09 6.24
CA TYR A 149 20.84 -15.06 6.69
C TYR A 149 20.08 -13.86 7.27
N PHE A 150 19.15 -13.28 6.51
CA PHE A 150 18.43 -12.09 6.98
C PHE A 150 17.56 -12.38 8.19
N ILE A 151 16.84 -13.50 8.21
CA ILE A 151 15.97 -13.87 9.34
C ILE A 151 16.80 -14.14 10.60
N LEU A 152 17.81 -15.02 10.50
CA LEU A 152 18.61 -15.44 11.65
C LEU A 152 19.45 -14.29 12.20
N VAL A 153 20.21 -13.59 11.35
CA VAL A 153 21.10 -12.53 11.82
C VAL A 153 20.30 -11.38 12.43
N THR A 154 19.20 -10.98 11.78
CA THR A 154 18.33 -9.92 12.32
C THR A 154 17.70 -10.33 13.64
N LYS A 155 17.27 -11.59 13.79
CA LYS A 155 16.67 -12.05 15.04
C LYS A 155 17.71 -12.16 16.17
N LEU A 156 18.87 -12.73 15.88
CA LEU A 156 19.95 -12.92 16.87
C LEU A 156 20.55 -11.58 17.33
N THR A 157 20.59 -10.58 16.45
CA THR A 157 21.10 -9.24 16.78
C THR A 157 19.99 -8.23 17.06
N ASN A 158 18.78 -8.66 17.43
CA ASN A 158 17.66 -7.79 17.80
C ASN A 158 17.39 -6.64 16.80
N GLY A 159 17.47 -6.90 15.49
CA GLY A 159 17.17 -5.93 14.43
C GLY A 159 18.37 -5.47 13.60
N GLN A 160 19.56 -6.06 13.76
CA GLN A 160 20.73 -5.70 12.96
C GLN A 160 21.24 -6.87 12.10
N THR A 161 21.71 -6.52 10.90
CA THR A 161 22.51 -7.35 10.01
C THR A 161 23.95 -6.84 10.00
N ILE A 162 24.88 -7.57 9.39
CA ILE A 162 26.31 -7.17 9.38
C ILE A 162 26.48 -5.79 8.76
N GLY A 163 25.85 -5.53 7.61
CA GLY A 163 25.86 -4.22 6.96
C GLY A 163 25.24 -3.14 7.84
N LYS A 164 24.11 -3.43 8.50
CA LYS A 164 23.46 -2.47 9.42
C LYS A 164 24.33 -2.16 10.64
N MET A 165 25.09 -3.13 11.17
CA MET A 165 26.03 -2.93 12.27
C MET A 165 27.15 -1.96 11.86
N ILE A 166 27.71 -2.12 10.66
CA ILE A 166 28.78 -1.24 10.14
C ILE A 166 28.33 0.21 10.10
N PHE A 167 27.09 0.46 9.69
CA PHE A 167 26.52 1.81 9.64
C PHE A 167 25.87 2.27 10.94
N GLY A 168 25.89 1.45 12.01
CA GLY A 168 25.32 1.80 13.32
C GLY A 168 23.80 2.01 13.29
N ILE A 169 23.09 1.30 12.41
CA ILE A 169 21.63 1.36 12.28
C ILE A 169 20.98 0.07 12.78
N GLN A 170 19.76 0.17 13.30
CA GLN A 170 19.03 -0.96 13.86
C GLN A 170 17.54 -0.86 13.57
N VAL A 171 16.92 -1.99 13.24
CA VAL A 171 15.47 -2.06 13.12
C VAL A 171 14.83 -2.21 14.50
N ILE A 172 13.83 -1.38 14.78
CA ILE A 172 13.05 -1.37 16.01
C ILE A 172 11.57 -1.60 15.68
N SER A 173 10.83 -2.17 16.63
CA SER A 173 9.37 -2.30 16.56
C SER A 173 8.70 -1.16 17.33
N PHE A 174 7.58 -0.65 16.84
CA PHE A 174 6.80 0.36 17.58
C PHE A 174 5.96 -0.27 18.69
N ASP A 175 5.57 -1.53 18.53
CA ASP A 175 4.64 -2.21 19.43
C ASP A 175 5.36 -3.15 20.43
N GLU A 176 6.62 -3.50 20.17
CA GLU A 176 7.36 -4.50 20.94
C GLU A 176 8.73 -3.94 21.40
N GLU A 177 9.15 -4.29 22.63
CA GLU A 177 10.51 -3.98 23.12
C GLU A 177 11.60 -4.73 22.33
N LYS A 178 11.32 -5.98 21.96
CA LYS A 178 12.21 -6.85 21.18
C LYS A 178 11.44 -7.41 20.01
N LEU A 179 12.08 -7.52 18.86
CA LEU A 179 11.45 -8.03 17.64
C LEU A 179 10.98 -9.47 17.85
N SER A 180 9.67 -9.71 17.71
CA SER A 180 9.09 -11.05 17.66
C SER A 180 9.56 -11.83 16.44
N TRP A 181 9.53 -13.17 16.54
CA TRP A 181 9.81 -14.05 15.41
C TRP A 181 8.85 -13.80 14.24
N GLN A 182 7.58 -13.54 14.52
CA GLN A 182 6.58 -13.23 13.50
C GLN A 182 6.94 -11.94 12.74
N THR A 183 7.26 -10.88 13.48
CA THR A 183 7.70 -9.59 12.93
C THR A 183 8.93 -9.74 12.03
N VAL A 184 9.93 -10.54 12.45
CA VAL A 184 11.13 -10.79 11.64
C VAL A 184 10.81 -11.63 10.40
N LEU A 185 10.01 -12.68 10.51
CA LEU A 185 9.66 -13.54 9.38
C LEU A 185 8.84 -12.81 8.32
N ILE A 186 7.91 -11.94 8.73
CA ILE A 186 7.13 -11.13 7.79
C ILE A 186 8.04 -10.10 7.12
N ARG A 187 8.79 -9.31 7.90
CA ARG A 187 9.61 -8.23 7.36
C ARG A 187 10.83 -8.70 6.57
N GLU A 188 11.59 -9.65 7.10
CA GLU A 188 12.85 -10.11 6.52
C GLU A 188 12.67 -11.35 5.63
N GLY A 189 11.61 -12.14 5.85
CA GLY A 189 11.30 -13.31 5.03
C GLY A 189 10.35 -12.97 3.89
N ALA A 190 9.07 -12.77 4.19
CA ALA A 190 8.03 -12.56 3.20
C ALA A 190 8.25 -11.28 2.38
N CYS A 191 8.48 -10.14 3.04
CA CYS A 191 8.67 -8.88 2.32
C CYS A 191 9.96 -8.88 1.51
N ARG A 192 11.08 -9.43 1.99
CA ARG A 192 12.30 -9.52 1.16
C ARG A 192 12.14 -10.49 0.01
N PHE A 193 11.44 -11.60 0.19
CA PHE A 193 11.16 -12.53 -0.90
C PHE A 193 10.37 -11.85 -2.03
N ILE A 194 9.33 -11.09 -1.67
CA ILE A 194 8.52 -10.32 -2.61
C ILE A 194 9.34 -9.16 -3.23
N LEU A 195 10.10 -8.42 -2.43
CA LEU A 195 10.87 -7.27 -2.89
C LEU A 195 12.18 -7.64 -3.61
N LYS A 196 12.54 -8.94 -3.66
CA LYS A 196 13.69 -9.43 -4.44
C LYS A 196 13.48 -9.23 -5.93
N TYR A 197 12.24 -9.21 -6.41
CA TYR A 197 11.94 -8.95 -7.80
C TYR A 197 12.27 -7.48 -8.14
N PRO A 198 13.07 -7.21 -9.19
CA PRO A 198 13.54 -5.87 -9.50
C PRO A 198 12.40 -4.87 -9.76
N LEU A 199 11.27 -5.33 -10.33
CA LEU A 199 10.06 -4.52 -10.52
C LEU A 199 9.42 -4.09 -9.19
N LEU A 200 9.57 -4.88 -8.13
CA LEU A 200 9.01 -4.62 -6.81
C LEU A 200 9.99 -3.89 -5.88
N MET A 201 11.23 -3.65 -6.32
CA MET A 201 12.17 -2.78 -5.58
C MET A 201 11.65 -1.34 -5.43
N ILE A 202 10.65 -0.94 -6.23
CA ILE A 202 9.93 0.32 -6.04
C ILE A 202 9.23 0.42 -4.68
N GLY A 203 8.92 -0.72 -4.03
CA GLY A 203 8.37 -0.78 -2.68
C GLY A 203 9.31 -0.26 -1.58
N TYR A 204 10.58 0.03 -1.92
CA TYR A 204 11.52 0.74 -1.05
C TYR A 204 11.51 2.27 -1.24
N LEU A 205 10.96 2.81 -2.34
CA LEU A 205 10.88 4.26 -2.57
C LEU A 205 10.02 5.02 -1.54
N PRO A 206 8.93 4.47 -0.97
CA PRO A 206 8.17 5.17 0.07
C PRO A 206 9.00 5.57 1.30
N THR A 207 10.15 4.91 1.53
CA THR A 207 11.11 5.28 2.58
C THR A 207 11.68 6.69 2.40
N ILE A 208 11.71 7.22 1.17
CA ILE A 208 12.26 8.55 0.87
C ILE A 208 11.30 9.66 1.33
N PHE A 209 9.98 9.44 1.21
CA PHE A 209 8.96 10.46 1.44
C PHE A 209 8.18 10.27 2.76
N SER A 210 8.22 9.09 3.37
CA SER A 210 7.53 8.83 4.63
C SER A 210 8.23 9.48 5.82
N GLY A 211 7.48 10.16 6.70
CA GLY A 211 8.00 10.83 7.90
C GLY A 211 8.71 9.89 8.88
N LYS A 212 8.37 8.58 8.86
CA LYS A 212 9.06 7.52 9.62
C LYS A 212 10.06 6.72 8.78
N LYS A 213 10.24 7.09 7.51
CA LYS A 213 11.10 6.45 6.51
C LYS A 213 10.88 4.92 6.47
N GLN A 214 9.63 4.48 6.39
CA GLN A 214 9.27 3.06 6.34
C GLN A 214 9.16 2.59 4.89
N HIS A 215 9.61 1.36 4.60
CA HIS A 215 9.27 0.67 3.34
C HIS A 215 7.98 -0.15 3.52
N ILE A 216 7.47 -0.77 2.44
CA ILE A 216 6.22 -1.55 2.50
C ILE A 216 6.23 -2.62 3.60
N GLY A 217 7.38 -3.29 3.81
CA GLY A 217 7.52 -4.33 4.82
C GLY A 217 7.65 -3.80 6.24
N ASP A 218 8.31 -2.65 6.40
CA ASP A 218 8.36 -1.91 7.67
C ASP A 218 6.95 -1.48 8.11
N PHE A 219 6.11 -1.04 7.16
CA PHE A 219 4.73 -0.64 7.44
C PHE A 219 3.87 -1.84 7.87
N LEU A 220 3.94 -2.96 7.15
CA LEU A 220 3.19 -4.17 7.50
C LEU A 220 3.60 -4.78 8.85
N SER A 221 4.84 -4.54 9.27
CA SER A 221 5.39 -5.09 10.51
C SER A 221 5.49 -4.05 11.63
N ASN A 222 4.89 -2.87 11.47
CA ASN A 222 4.99 -1.74 12.42
C ASN A 222 6.42 -1.51 12.94
N THR A 223 7.39 -1.48 12.05
CA THR A 223 8.81 -1.33 12.39
C THR A 223 9.45 -0.19 11.62
N SER A 224 10.58 0.31 12.11
CA SER A 224 11.42 1.26 11.36
C SER A 224 12.88 1.13 11.77
N VAL A 225 13.78 1.77 11.03
CA VAL A 225 15.22 1.74 11.28
C VAL A 225 15.68 3.07 11.89
N VAL A 226 16.37 2.97 13.02
CA VAL A 226 16.95 4.10 13.75
C VAL A 226 18.48 4.07 13.74
N THR A 227 19.08 5.25 13.89
CA THR A 227 20.53 5.42 14.06
C THR A 227 20.88 5.32 15.55
N ILE A 228 21.62 4.28 15.94
CA ILE A 228 21.96 4.01 17.34
C ILE A 228 22.76 5.18 17.94
N ASN A 229 23.73 5.72 17.18
CA ASN A 229 24.58 6.81 17.67
C ASN A 229 23.78 8.05 18.09
N THR A 230 22.72 8.37 17.35
CA THR A 230 21.83 9.50 17.68
C THR A 230 21.06 9.22 18.96
N VAL A 231 20.52 8.00 19.12
CA VAL A 231 19.80 7.57 20.33
C VAL A 231 20.72 7.61 21.56
N LEU A 232 21.94 7.10 21.43
CA LEU A 232 22.92 7.12 22.51
C LEU A 232 23.33 8.55 22.91
N ALA A 233 23.56 9.43 21.93
CA ALA A 233 23.90 10.83 22.18
C ALA A 233 22.78 11.56 22.95
N PHE A 234 21.52 11.36 22.54
CA PHE A 234 20.37 11.92 23.22
C PHE A 234 20.23 11.40 24.66
N ASN A 235 20.34 10.09 24.85
CA ASN A 235 20.26 9.48 26.17
C ASN A 235 21.38 9.95 27.11
N LYS A 236 22.55 10.30 26.56
CA LYS A 236 23.66 10.87 27.33
C LYS A 236 23.37 12.31 27.77
N GLN A 237 22.75 13.12 26.91
CA GLN A 237 22.38 14.50 27.24
C GLN A 237 21.29 14.58 28.31
N VAL A 238 20.31 13.66 28.29
CA VAL A 238 19.23 13.65 29.29
C VAL A 238 19.72 13.23 30.68
N LYS A 239 20.78 12.41 30.75
CA LYS A 239 21.33 11.89 32.01
C LYS A 239 22.44 12.77 32.63
N GLY A 240 22.98 13.73 31.89
CA GLY A 240 24.05 14.63 32.34
C GLY A 240 23.48 15.97 32.78
#